data_AF-A0A935X115-F1
#
_entry.id   AF-A0A935X115-F1
#
_cell.length_a   1.000
_cell.length_b   1.000
_cell.length_c   1.000
_cell.angle_alpha   90.00
_cell.angle_beta   90.00
_cell.angle_gamma   90.00
#
_symmetry.space_group_name_H-M   'P 1'
#
loop_
_entity.id
_entity.type
_entity.pdbx_description
1 polymer ?
#
loop_
_entity_poly.entity_id
_entity_poly.type
_entity_poly.pdbx_seq_one_letter_code
_entity_poly.pdbx_strand_id
1 'polypeptide(L)'
;MSERSVQSVLEQSGSVAERFRQALGFLAESETDEQLLEELAAKVQEVRAGKEGEVEWVFPKERRGGILVCHPPLERNPAQGVPESYAAIASKFNGITCEYGGGGWLGFCGLNQQGGLAGDGGWEAEALEEGENEELLEKLAEQELTPDDIQGAFYCGQNWILFDPFRKNKRNEPALAFVSHGDCKWEPIKSADNLSYAGVLLRLLVWGLLGKPGLIEEIYS
;
A
#
# COMPACT_ATOMS: atom_id res chain seq x y z
N MET A 1 13.34 -13.70 4.74
CA MET A 1 13.08 -14.83 5.62
C MET A 1 12.92 -16.05 4.75
N SER A 2 13.44 -17.21 5.16
CA SER A 2 13.22 -18.48 4.48
C SER A 2 11.76 -18.92 4.58
N GLU A 3 11.38 -19.99 3.88
CA GLU A 3 10.10 -20.72 3.99
C GLU A 3 9.58 -20.89 5.44
N ARG A 4 10.46 -20.78 6.45
CA ARG A 4 10.14 -20.73 7.88
C ARG A 4 9.17 -19.61 8.30
N SER A 5 9.19 -18.40 7.72
CA SER A 5 8.29 -17.34 8.19
C SER A 5 6.84 -17.57 7.75
N VAL A 6 6.66 -18.09 6.54
CA VAL A 6 5.35 -18.46 5.96
C VAL A 6 4.74 -19.61 6.73
N GLN A 7 5.52 -20.67 6.95
CA GLN A 7 5.11 -21.80 7.79
C GLN A 7 4.75 -21.33 9.20
N SER A 8 5.52 -20.40 9.78
CA SER A 8 5.21 -19.88 11.11
C SER A 8 3.84 -19.18 11.20
N VAL A 9 3.39 -18.48 10.15
CA VAL A 9 2.06 -17.85 10.12
C VAL A 9 0.96 -18.90 9.96
N LEU A 10 1.18 -19.92 9.13
CA LEU A 10 0.19 -20.97 8.85
C LEU A 10 0.02 -21.94 10.02
N GLU A 11 1.12 -22.29 10.70
CA GLU A 11 1.17 -23.26 11.79
C GLU A 11 0.93 -22.64 13.18
N GLN A 12 0.77 -21.31 13.25
CA GLN A 12 0.40 -20.65 14.50
C GLN A 12 -0.89 -21.22 15.09
N SER A 13 -0.89 -21.41 16.41
CA SER A 13 -2.08 -21.79 17.16
C SER A 13 -3.01 -20.59 17.34
N GLY A 14 -4.32 -20.81 17.24
CA GLY A 14 -5.34 -19.77 17.46
C GLY A 14 -6.38 -19.75 16.35
N SER A 15 -7.37 -18.88 16.51
CA SER A 15 -8.33 -18.55 15.47
C SER A 15 -7.64 -17.90 14.27
N VAL A 16 -8.29 -17.94 13.09
CA VAL A 16 -7.81 -17.24 11.89
C VAL A 16 -7.66 -15.74 12.14
N ALA A 17 -8.59 -15.13 12.88
CA ALA A 17 -8.53 -13.72 13.26
C ALA A 17 -7.31 -13.39 14.13
N GLU A 18 -6.99 -14.22 15.13
CA GLU A 18 -5.79 -14.01 15.97
C GLU A 18 -4.50 -14.07 15.17
N ARG A 19 -4.39 -15.03 14.25
CA ARG A 19 -3.24 -15.16 13.35
C ARG A 19 -3.11 -13.95 12.42
N PHE A 20 -4.22 -13.48 11.86
CA PHE A 20 -4.23 -12.28 11.02
C PHE A 20 -3.69 -11.07 11.78
N ARG A 21 -4.16 -10.84 13.02
CA ARG A 21 -3.68 -9.75 13.87
C ARG A 21 -2.21 -9.86 14.22
N GLN A 22 -1.73 -11.06 14.50
CA GLN A 22 -0.30 -11.26 14.80
C GLN A 22 0.56 -10.99 13.57
N ALA A 23 0.12 -11.45 12.39
CA ALA A 23 0.86 -11.28 11.15
C ALA A 23 0.89 -9.82 10.66
N LEU A 24 -0.25 -9.12 10.72
CA LEU A 24 -0.41 -7.76 10.18
C LEU A 24 -0.48 -6.67 11.25
N GLY A 25 -0.27 -7.02 12.52
CA GLY A 25 -0.30 -6.09 13.65
C GLY A 25 0.70 -4.94 13.54
N PHE A 26 1.79 -5.13 12.79
CA PHE A 26 2.75 -4.07 12.52
C PHE A 26 2.18 -2.92 11.67
N LEU A 27 1.01 -3.10 11.04
CA LEU A 27 0.32 -2.03 10.32
C LEU A 27 -0.40 -1.03 11.25
N ALA A 28 -0.65 -1.42 12.50
CA ALA A 28 -1.35 -0.59 13.46
C ALA A 28 -0.38 0.17 14.37
N GLU A 29 -0.45 1.51 14.34
CA GLU A 29 0.40 2.38 15.15
C GLU A 29 -0.40 3.30 16.10
N SER A 30 -1.72 3.21 16.07
CA SER A 30 -2.65 3.99 16.88
C SER A 30 -3.90 3.17 17.22
N GLU A 31 -4.66 3.61 18.21
CA GLU A 31 -5.94 2.96 18.60
C GLU A 31 -6.93 2.88 17.42
N THR A 32 -6.95 3.90 16.54
CA THR A 32 -7.77 3.87 15.32
C THR A 32 -7.31 2.77 14.37
N ASP A 33 -5.99 2.60 14.21
CA ASP A 33 -5.46 1.55 13.35
C ASP A 33 -5.72 0.16 13.95
N GLU A 34 -5.62 0.01 15.28
CA GLU A 34 -5.98 -1.24 15.96
C GLU A 34 -7.45 -1.63 15.69
N GLN A 35 -8.38 -0.66 15.77
CA GLN A 35 -9.78 -0.88 15.45
C GLN A 35 -9.99 -1.32 13.99
N LEU A 36 -9.31 -0.66 13.05
CA LEU A 36 -9.36 -1.03 11.63
C LEU A 36 -8.80 -2.44 11.37
N LEU A 37 -7.71 -2.81 12.05
CA LEU A 37 -7.13 -4.15 11.97
C LEU A 37 -8.08 -5.21 12.54
N GLU A 38 -8.74 -4.92 13.67
CA GLU A 38 -9.76 -5.80 14.27
C GLU A 38 -10.95 -6.01 13.33
N GLU A 39 -11.42 -4.95 12.66
CA GLU A 39 -12.49 -5.04 11.68
C GLU A 39 -12.11 -5.96 10.50
N LEU A 40 -10.88 -5.87 10.00
CA LEU A 40 -10.37 -6.80 8.98
C LEU A 40 -10.28 -8.22 9.51
N ALA A 41 -9.63 -8.41 10.66
CA ALA A 41 -9.40 -9.72 11.27
C ALA A 41 -10.71 -10.49 11.49
N ALA A 42 -11.76 -9.78 11.94
CA ALA A 42 -13.09 -10.36 12.17
C ALA A 42 -13.77 -10.88 10.89
N LYS A 43 -13.31 -10.47 9.70
CA LYS A 43 -13.86 -10.89 8.42
C LYS A 43 -13.06 -11.99 7.73
N VAL A 44 -11.84 -12.28 8.18
CA VAL A 44 -11.02 -13.33 7.56
C VAL A 44 -11.63 -14.70 7.81
N GLN A 45 -11.84 -15.47 6.75
CA GLN A 45 -12.43 -16.80 6.81
C GLN A 45 -11.38 -17.90 6.86
N GLU A 46 -10.29 -17.72 6.12
CA GLU A 46 -9.26 -18.74 5.93
C GLU A 46 -7.89 -18.08 5.76
N VAL A 47 -6.85 -18.82 6.15
CA VAL A 47 -5.46 -18.53 5.81
C VAL A 47 -4.85 -19.77 5.15
N ARG A 48 -4.12 -19.57 4.05
CA ARG A 48 -3.45 -20.66 3.33
C ARG A 48 -2.15 -20.21 2.70
N ALA A 49 -1.33 -21.18 2.31
CA ALA A 49 -0.14 -20.89 1.51
C ALA A 49 -0.56 -20.48 0.09
N GLY A 50 0.02 -19.39 -0.40
CA GLY A 50 -0.03 -19.01 -1.82
C GLY A 50 1.15 -19.60 -2.60
N LYS A 51 1.52 -18.96 -3.71
CA LYS A 51 2.67 -19.36 -4.52
C LYS A 51 3.94 -18.76 -3.93
N GLU A 52 5.10 -19.33 -4.25
CA GLU A 52 6.40 -18.70 -3.95
C GLU A 52 6.61 -18.23 -2.49
N GLY A 53 5.99 -18.91 -1.52
CA GLY A 53 6.06 -18.51 -0.11
C GLY A 53 5.13 -17.37 0.28
N GLU A 54 4.06 -17.12 -0.47
CA GLU A 54 3.01 -16.17 -0.09
C GLU A 54 2.13 -16.72 1.04
N VAL A 55 1.56 -15.80 1.82
CA VAL A 55 0.43 -16.07 2.71
C VAL A 55 -0.81 -15.44 2.10
N GLU A 56 -1.84 -16.24 1.87
CA GLU A 56 -3.15 -15.80 1.37
C GLU A 56 -4.16 -15.75 2.50
N TRP A 57 -4.79 -14.60 2.70
CA TRP A 57 -5.93 -14.43 3.61
C TRP A 57 -7.22 -14.27 2.81
N VAL A 58 -8.18 -15.16 3.06
CA VAL A 58 -9.42 -15.23 2.28
C VAL A 58 -10.53 -14.47 2.99
N PHE A 59 -11.14 -13.52 2.29
CA PHE A 59 -12.29 -12.74 2.75
C PHE A 59 -13.60 -13.18 2.04
N PRO A 60 -14.78 -12.95 2.65
CA PRO A 60 -16.07 -13.30 2.06
C PRO A 60 -16.33 -12.51 0.77
N LYS A 61 -16.73 -13.19 -0.30
CA LYS A 61 -16.95 -12.59 -1.64
C LYS A 61 -18.13 -11.62 -1.79
N GLU A 62 -18.88 -11.34 -0.72
CA GLU A 62 -20.25 -10.84 -0.84
C GLU A 62 -20.40 -9.38 -1.33
N ARG A 63 -19.32 -8.59 -1.48
CA ARG A 63 -19.34 -7.27 -2.18
C ARG A 63 -18.02 -6.87 -2.83
N ARG A 64 -16.93 -6.92 -2.06
CA ARG A 64 -15.56 -6.58 -2.50
C ARG A 64 -14.50 -7.54 -1.97
N GLY A 65 -14.92 -8.53 -1.16
CA GLY A 65 -13.98 -9.45 -0.57
C GLY A 65 -13.27 -10.29 -1.62
N GLY A 66 -12.00 -10.55 -1.34
CA GLY A 66 -11.09 -11.22 -2.23
C GLY A 66 -10.00 -11.93 -1.42
N ILE A 67 -8.87 -12.16 -2.09
CA ILE A 67 -7.69 -12.75 -1.47
C ILE A 67 -6.70 -11.61 -1.21
N LEU A 68 -6.30 -11.44 0.05
CA LEU A 68 -5.15 -10.62 0.40
C LEU A 68 -3.90 -11.51 0.32
N VAL A 69 -2.99 -11.16 -0.58
CA VAL A 69 -1.73 -11.86 -0.80
C VAL A 69 -0.62 -11.08 -0.09
N CYS A 70 0.05 -11.74 0.84
CA CYS A 70 1.24 -11.20 1.50
C CYS A 70 2.48 -11.95 1.00
N HIS A 71 3.35 -11.25 0.29
CA HIS A 71 4.58 -11.81 -0.28
C HIS A 71 5.69 -11.91 0.78
N PRO A 72 6.57 -12.91 0.68
CA PRO A 72 7.64 -13.09 1.65
C PRO A 72 8.55 -11.84 1.70
N PRO A 73 9.14 -11.53 2.87
CA PRO A 73 9.97 -10.34 3.03
C PRO A 73 11.28 -10.44 2.27
N LEU A 74 11.76 -9.29 1.77
CA LEU A 74 13.00 -9.20 1.02
C LEU A 74 14.20 -9.33 1.97
N GLU A 75 15.08 -10.30 1.72
CA GLU A 75 16.33 -10.50 2.48
C GLU A 75 17.45 -9.57 2.01
N ARG A 76 17.14 -8.30 1.76
CA ARG A 76 18.11 -7.30 1.32
C ARG A 76 17.88 -5.98 1.99
N ASN A 77 18.95 -5.20 2.09
CA ASN A 77 18.85 -3.84 2.57
C ASN A 77 18.13 -2.97 1.52
N PRO A 78 17.23 -2.07 1.96
CA PRO A 78 16.66 -1.06 1.09
C PRO A 78 17.74 -0.21 0.43
N ALA A 79 17.51 0.18 -0.82
CA ALA A 79 18.36 1.11 -1.54
C ALA A 79 18.27 2.52 -0.90
N GLN A 80 19.28 3.35 -1.16
CA GLN A 80 19.25 4.75 -0.73
C GLN A 80 18.04 5.46 -1.34
N GLY A 81 17.35 6.27 -0.54
CA GLY A 81 16.17 7.02 -0.97
C GLY A 81 14.84 6.31 -0.74
N VAL A 82 14.83 5.01 -0.45
CA VAL A 82 13.61 4.31 -0.01
C VAL A 82 13.20 4.84 1.38
N PRO A 83 11.95 5.25 1.59
CA PRO A 83 11.49 5.68 2.89
C PRO A 83 11.59 4.57 3.95
N GLU A 84 11.99 4.93 5.17
CA GLU A 84 12.25 3.97 6.25
C GLU A 84 10.99 3.19 6.64
N SER A 85 9.85 3.86 6.77
CA SER A 85 8.58 3.22 7.12
C SER A 85 8.03 2.37 5.97
N TYR A 86 8.41 2.66 4.72
CA TYR A 86 8.08 1.82 3.56
C TYR A 86 8.92 0.53 3.58
N ALA A 87 10.22 0.66 3.83
CA ALA A 87 11.13 -0.46 4.04
C ALA A 87 10.74 -1.33 5.24
N ALA A 88 10.22 -0.73 6.31
CA ALA A 88 9.74 -1.46 7.48
C ALA A 88 8.60 -2.41 7.13
N ILE A 89 7.67 -2.01 6.26
CA ILE A 89 6.62 -2.90 5.72
C ILE A 89 7.26 -4.05 4.94
N ALA A 90 8.16 -3.72 3.99
CA ALA A 90 8.85 -4.72 3.15
C ALA A 90 9.63 -5.77 3.95
N SER A 91 10.14 -5.38 5.13
CA SER A 91 10.85 -6.28 6.04
C SER A 91 9.95 -7.35 6.68
N LYS A 92 8.63 -7.13 6.70
CA LYS A 92 7.62 -8.06 7.19
C LYS A 92 7.01 -8.86 6.05
N PHE A 93 6.54 -8.14 5.03
CA PHE A 93 6.04 -8.70 3.78
C PHE A 93 6.44 -7.79 2.63
N ASN A 94 7.15 -8.32 1.64
CA ASN A 94 7.61 -7.54 0.49
C ASN A 94 6.57 -7.48 -0.62
N GLY A 95 5.38 -7.01 -0.24
CA GLY A 95 4.19 -6.97 -1.05
C GLY A 95 2.98 -7.40 -0.23
N ILE A 96 1.94 -6.57 -0.23
CA ILE A 96 0.67 -6.85 0.45
C ILE A 96 -0.43 -6.34 -0.47
N THR A 97 -1.07 -7.23 -1.21
CA THR A 97 -1.94 -6.84 -2.32
C THR A 97 -3.26 -7.60 -2.31
N CYS A 98 -4.32 -6.97 -2.82
CA CYS A 98 -5.57 -7.65 -3.11
C CYS A 98 -6.16 -7.17 -4.44
N GLU A 99 -6.84 -8.06 -5.15
CA GLU A 99 -7.55 -7.68 -6.37
C GLU A 99 -8.88 -7.03 -6.01
N TYR A 100 -9.15 -5.86 -6.60
CA TYR A 100 -10.36 -5.11 -6.40
C TYR A 100 -11.30 -5.28 -7.58
N GLY A 101 -12.24 -6.24 -7.50
CA GLY A 101 -13.50 -6.24 -8.27
C GLY A 101 -13.43 -5.93 -9.78
N GLY A 102 -12.32 -6.28 -10.47
CA GLY A 102 -12.10 -5.98 -11.89
C GLY A 102 -11.52 -4.59 -12.20
N GLY A 103 -11.22 -3.77 -11.19
CA GLY A 103 -10.63 -2.44 -11.29
C GLY A 103 -9.14 -2.36 -10.96
N GLY A 104 -8.42 -3.50 -10.95
CA GLY A 104 -6.98 -3.55 -10.69
C GLY A 104 -6.61 -4.03 -9.29
N TRP A 105 -5.32 -3.93 -8.96
CA TRP A 105 -4.76 -4.32 -7.66
C TRP A 105 -4.79 -3.14 -6.68
N LEU A 106 -4.91 -3.45 -5.40
CA LEU A 106 -4.76 -2.51 -4.29
C LEU A 106 -3.64 -2.96 -3.37
N GLY A 107 -2.94 -2.00 -2.77
CA GLY A 107 -2.01 -2.24 -1.67
C GLY A 107 -0.56 -1.91 -2.00
N PHE A 108 0.35 -2.66 -1.42
CA PHE A 108 1.78 -2.36 -1.36
C PHE A 108 2.57 -3.28 -2.32
N CYS A 109 3.38 -2.70 -3.20
CA CYS A 109 4.15 -3.45 -4.20
C CYS A 109 5.49 -3.98 -3.66
N GLY A 110 6.02 -3.40 -2.58
CA GLY A 110 7.28 -3.83 -1.98
C GLY A 110 8.51 -3.23 -2.66
N LEU A 111 9.64 -3.91 -2.48
CA LEU A 111 10.95 -3.55 -3.03
C LEU A 111 11.42 -4.54 -4.10
N ASN A 112 12.09 -4.05 -5.14
CA ASN A 112 12.69 -4.87 -6.19
C ASN A 112 13.94 -5.62 -5.68
N GLN A 113 14.53 -6.47 -6.52
CA GLN A 113 15.72 -7.26 -6.17
C GLN A 113 16.96 -6.42 -5.85
N GLN A 114 16.99 -5.16 -6.29
CA GLN A 114 18.02 -4.18 -6.00
C GLN A 114 17.74 -3.39 -4.71
N GLY A 115 16.60 -3.62 -4.06
CA GLY A 115 16.18 -2.94 -2.84
C GLY A 115 15.53 -1.58 -3.08
N GLY A 116 15.36 -1.15 -4.32
CA GLY A 116 14.55 0.02 -4.69
C GLY A 116 13.06 -0.32 -4.71
N LEU A 117 12.19 0.62 -5.06
CA LEU A 117 10.75 0.36 -5.16
C LEU A 117 10.43 -0.69 -6.23
N ALA A 118 9.53 -1.63 -5.95
CA ALA A 118 9.26 -2.80 -6.80
C ALA A 118 8.39 -2.51 -8.02
N GLY A 119 7.55 -1.49 -7.93
CA GLY A 119 6.57 -1.22 -8.96
C GLY A 119 6.09 0.22 -8.86
N ASP A 120 5.71 0.75 -10.00
CA ASP A 120 5.21 2.10 -10.19
C ASP A 120 3.69 2.18 -9.97
N GLY A 121 3.02 1.05 -9.76
CA GLY A 121 1.57 1.04 -9.63
C GLY A 121 0.82 0.91 -10.94
N GLY A 122 1.53 0.65 -12.06
CA GLY A 122 1.02 0.96 -13.40
C GLY A 122 0.99 2.46 -13.65
N TRP A 123 1.87 3.24 -12.99
CA TRP A 123 1.97 4.69 -13.16
C TRP A 123 2.41 5.05 -14.57
N GLU A 124 1.67 5.97 -15.17
CA GLU A 124 1.92 6.50 -16.51
C GLU A 124 2.20 7.99 -16.34
N ALA A 125 3.47 8.38 -16.49
CA ALA A 125 3.92 9.74 -16.23
C ALA A 125 3.22 10.76 -17.14
N GLU A 126 2.85 10.32 -18.35
CA GLU A 126 2.09 11.06 -19.35
C GLU A 126 0.73 11.53 -18.81
N ALA A 127 0.15 10.86 -17.82
CA ALA A 127 -1.10 11.29 -17.19
C ALA A 127 -0.97 12.74 -16.65
N LEU A 128 0.19 13.12 -16.11
CA LEU A 128 0.37 14.49 -15.62
C LEU A 128 0.30 15.54 -16.72
N GLU A 129 0.64 15.19 -17.96
CA GLU A 129 0.57 16.06 -19.12
C GLU A 129 -0.86 16.15 -19.69
N GLU A 130 -1.68 15.13 -19.46
CA GLU A 130 -3.09 15.11 -19.88
C GLU A 130 -4.01 15.88 -18.91
N GLY A 131 -3.62 16.00 -17.64
CA GLY A 131 -4.35 16.74 -16.61
C GLY A 131 -4.01 18.23 -16.54
N GLU A 132 -4.83 19.00 -15.81
CA GLU A 132 -4.59 20.43 -15.52
C GLU A 132 -3.52 20.60 -14.42
N ASN A 133 -2.26 20.23 -14.70
CA ASN A 133 -1.16 20.16 -13.72
C ASN A 133 -0.03 21.17 -13.97
N GLU A 134 -0.30 22.28 -14.66
CA GLU A 134 0.76 23.22 -15.10
C GLU A 134 1.67 23.70 -13.96
N GLU A 135 1.09 24.04 -12.80
CA GLU A 135 1.88 24.45 -11.62
C GLU A 135 2.80 23.34 -11.08
N LEU A 136 2.39 22.07 -11.18
CA LEU A 136 3.22 20.94 -10.77
C LEU A 136 4.38 20.74 -11.74
N LEU A 137 4.07 20.78 -13.05
CA LEU A 137 5.06 20.59 -14.12
C LEU A 137 6.14 21.69 -14.07
N GLU A 138 5.75 22.93 -13.80
CA GLU A 138 6.69 24.04 -13.58
C GLU A 138 7.60 23.77 -12.36
N LYS A 139 7.04 23.32 -11.23
CA LYS A 139 7.83 23.00 -10.03
C LYS A 139 8.80 21.84 -10.23
N LEU A 140 8.42 20.82 -11.01
CA LEU A 140 9.32 19.72 -11.39
C LEU A 140 10.49 20.26 -12.20
N ALA A 141 10.21 21.06 -13.24
CA ALA A 141 11.23 21.65 -14.09
C ALA A 141 12.21 22.56 -13.32
N GLU A 142 11.71 23.36 -12.36
CA GLU A 142 12.54 24.19 -11.48
C GLU A 142 13.53 23.39 -10.63
N GLN A 143 13.24 22.12 -10.35
CA GLN A 143 14.11 21.20 -9.60
C GLN A 143 14.89 20.24 -10.51
N GLU A 144 14.90 20.48 -11.82
CA GLU A 144 15.50 19.58 -12.83
C GLU A 144 14.92 18.15 -12.79
N LEU A 145 13.63 18.03 -12.43
CA LEU A 145 12.86 16.78 -12.43
C LEU A 145 11.89 16.72 -13.61
N THR A 146 11.52 15.51 -14.01
CA THR A 146 10.45 15.22 -14.98
C THR A 146 9.32 14.41 -14.33
N PRO A 147 8.15 14.29 -14.97
CA PRO A 147 7.09 13.37 -14.54
C PRO A 147 7.59 11.93 -14.30
N ASP A 148 8.58 11.45 -15.06
CA ASP A 148 9.18 10.11 -14.90
C ASP A 148 9.94 9.93 -13.57
N ASP A 149 10.37 11.02 -12.94
CA ASP A 149 11.05 10.96 -11.64
C ASP A 149 10.06 10.71 -10.48
N ILE A 150 8.75 10.85 -10.73
CA ILE A 150 7.71 10.55 -9.76
C ILE A 150 7.49 9.05 -9.69
N GLN A 151 7.51 8.52 -8.46
CA GLN A 151 7.42 7.10 -8.20
C GLN A 151 6.08 6.74 -7.56
N GLY A 152 5.51 5.62 -8.00
CA GLY A 152 4.37 4.98 -7.34
C GLY A 152 4.68 4.52 -5.92
N ALA A 153 3.77 4.81 -5.00
CA ALA A 153 3.86 4.38 -3.61
C ALA A 153 3.00 3.13 -3.35
N PHE A 154 1.75 3.14 -3.84
CA PHE A 154 0.79 2.06 -3.63
C PHE A 154 -0.02 1.77 -4.89
N TYR A 155 -0.39 0.50 -5.07
CA TYR A 155 -1.44 0.10 -6.00
C TYR A 155 -2.78 0.66 -5.54
N CYS A 156 -3.49 1.34 -6.44
CA CYS A 156 -4.77 1.99 -6.18
C CYS A 156 -5.82 1.74 -7.28
N GLY A 157 -5.88 0.50 -7.76
CA GLY A 157 -6.80 0.09 -8.81
C GLY A 157 -6.35 0.65 -10.14
N GLN A 158 -7.20 1.48 -10.77
CA GLN A 158 -6.85 2.22 -11.98
C GLN A 158 -6.22 3.60 -11.66
N ASN A 159 -6.30 4.05 -10.41
CA ASN A 159 -5.73 5.32 -9.99
C ASN A 159 -4.33 5.11 -9.40
N TRP A 160 -3.65 6.21 -9.11
CA TRP A 160 -2.29 6.19 -8.61
C TRP A 160 -2.15 6.91 -7.28
N ILE A 161 -1.44 6.28 -6.35
CA ILE A 161 -0.93 6.94 -5.15
C ILE A 161 0.58 7.02 -5.29
N LEU A 162 1.09 8.24 -5.33
CA LEU A 162 2.45 8.58 -5.74
C LEU A 162 3.18 9.23 -4.56
N PHE A 163 4.51 9.09 -4.53
CA PHE A 163 5.33 9.88 -3.62
C PHE A 163 5.39 11.32 -4.10
N ASP A 164 4.99 12.25 -3.23
CA ASP A 164 5.11 13.68 -3.49
C ASP A 164 6.57 14.13 -3.26
N PRO A 165 7.26 14.62 -4.30
CA PRO A 165 8.67 14.98 -4.18
C PRO A 165 8.89 16.28 -3.38
N PHE A 166 7.86 17.11 -3.23
CA PHE A 166 7.95 18.45 -2.64
C PHE A 166 7.45 18.52 -1.21
N ARG A 167 6.62 17.56 -0.79
CA ARG A 167 6.03 17.54 0.55
C ARG A 167 6.57 16.39 1.39
N LYS A 168 6.47 16.56 2.72
CA LYS A 168 6.85 15.55 3.70
C LYS A 168 5.69 15.28 4.67
N ASN A 169 5.57 14.03 5.09
CA ASN A 169 4.64 13.62 6.14
C ASN A 169 5.21 13.89 7.55
N LYS A 170 4.46 13.54 8.60
CA LYS A 170 4.85 13.71 10.02
C LYS A 170 6.16 13.00 10.41
N ARG A 171 6.59 12.01 9.61
CA ARG A 171 7.84 11.24 9.81
C ARG A 171 9.00 11.81 9.00
N ASN A 172 8.82 12.95 8.36
CA ASN A 172 9.80 13.57 7.46
C ASN A 172 10.15 12.70 6.24
N GLU A 173 9.24 11.82 5.85
CA GLU A 173 9.31 11.00 4.63
C GLU A 173 8.45 11.64 3.53
N PRO A 174 8.64 11.32 2.23
CA PRO A 174 7.79 11.86 1.16
C PRO A 174 6.30 11.79 1.50
N ALA A 175 5.58 12.89 1.34
CA ALA A 175 4.12 12.83 1.45
C ALA A 175 3.54 12.03 0.28
N LEU A 176 2.22 11.87 0.25
CA LEU A 176 1.54 11.16 -0.84
C LEU A 176 0.68 12.12 -1.65
N ALA A 177 0.57 11.84 -2.93
CA ALA A 177 -0.39 12.47 -3.83
C ALA A 177 -1.22 11.41 -4.53
N PHE A 178 -2.40 11.81 -4.95
CA PHE A 178 -3.35 11.02 -5.70
C PHE A 178 -3.43 11.56 -7.13
N VAL A 179 -3.51 10.65 -8.10
CA VAL A 179 -3.88 10.97 -9.47
C VAL A 179 -4.98 10.01 -9.89
N SER A 180 -6.13 10.55 -10.27
CA SER A 180 -7.23 9.78 -10.84
C SER A 180 -6.97 9.50 -12.31
N HIS A 181 -7.23 8.29 -12.78
CA HIS A 181 -7.18 7.98 -14.22
C HIS A 181 -8.25 8.74 -15.03
N GLY A 182 -9.30 9.27 -14.37
CA GLY A 182 -10.39 9.95 -15.05
C GLY A 182 -10.07 11.36 -15.52
N ASP A 183 -9.37 12.15 -14.69
CA ASP A 183 -9.06 13.56 -14.95
C ASP A 183 -7.56 13.88 -14.90
N CYS A 184 -6.75 12.90 -14.51
CA CYS A 184 -5.30 12.95 -14.43
C CYS A 184 -4.75 14.12 -13.60
N LYS A 185 -5.52 14.64 -12.64
CA LYS A 185 -5.11 15.76 -11.79
C LYS A 185 -4.28 15.28 -10.60
N TRP A 186 -3.24 16.04 -10.27
CA TRP A 186 -2.41 15.82 -9.10
C TRP A 186 -3.06 16.45 -7.86
N GLU A 187 -3.45 15.60 -6.92
CA GLU A 187 -4.12 16.01 -5.69
C GLU A 187 -3.31 15.59 -4.45
N PRO A 188 -2.83 16.54 -3.64
CA PRO A 188 -2.14 16.21 -2.38
C PRO A 188 -3.06 15.48 -1.40
N ILE A 189 -2.63 14.33 -0.87
CA ILE A 189 -3.38 13.56 0.14
C ILE A 189 -3.00 14.08 1.53
N LYS A 190 -3.61 15.18 1.98
CA LYS A 190 -3.20 15.88 3.22
C LYS A 190 -3.51 15.10 4.48
N SER A 191 -4.60 14.35 4.48
CA SER A 191 -4.98 13.41 5.55
C SER A 191 -3.87 12.38 5.84
N ALA A 192 -3.19 11.89 4.79
CA ALA A 192 -2.12 10.91 4.90
C ALA A 192 -0.82 11.49 5.49
N ASP A 193 -0.65 12.82 5.49
CA ASP A 193 0.54 13.46 6.09
C ASP A 193 0.66 13.14 7.59
N ASN A 194 -0.45 12.82 8.25
CA ASN A 194 -0.49 12.44 9.67
C ASN A 194 -0.39 10.92 9.91
N LEU A 195 -0.16 10.13 8.86
CA LEU A 195 -0.06 8.67 8.92
C LEU A 195 1.35 8.20 8.55
N SER A 196 1.70 7.00 8.96
CA SER A 196 2.79 6.25 8.33
C SER A 196 2.27 5.56 7.07
N TYR A 197 3.17 5.10 6.20
CA TYR A 197 2.78 4.26 5.07
C TYR A 197 2.07 2.97 5.50
N ALA A 198 2.38 2.46 6.70
CA ALA A 198 1.68 1.32 7.30
C ALA A 198 0.20 1.65 7.59
N GLY A 199 -0.06 2.82 8.18
CA GLY A 199 -1.41 3.31 8.43
C GLY A 199 -2.19 3.65 7.15
N VAL A 200 -1.52 4.15 6.10
CA VAL A 200 -2.12 4.35 4.77
C VAL A 200 -2.50 3.01 4.15
N LEU A 201 -1.59 2.04 4.16
CA LEU A 201 -1.84 0.70 3.65
C LEU A 201 -3.01 0.04 4.36
N LEU A 202 -3.10 0.14 5.69
CA LEU A 202 -4.22 -0.42 6.43
C LEU A 202 -5.56 0.13 5.97
N ARG A 203 -5.67 1.45 5.76
CA ARG A 203 -6.89 2.09 5.25
C ARG A 203 -7.23 1.64 3.84
N LEU A 204 -6.24 1.52 2.96
CA LEU A 204 -6.42 0.97 1.62
C LEU A 204 -6.98 -0.45 1.66
N LEU A 205 -6.44 -1.30 2.54
CA LEU A 205 -6.89 -2.69 2.69
C LEU A 205 -8.31 -2.77 3.26
N VAL A 206 -8.65 -1.97 4.28
CA VAL A 206 -10.01 -1.90 4.83
C VAL A 206 -11.00 -1.44 3.77
N TRP A 207 -10.66 -0.40 3.01
CA TRP A 207 -11.51 0.10 1.94
C TRP A 207 -11.69 -0.95 0.82
N GLY A 208 -10.60 -1.57 0.38
CA GLY A 208 -10.58 -2.58 -0.66
C GLY A 208 -11.38 -3.82 -0.29
N LEU A 209 -11.16 -4.37 0.91
CA LEU A 209 -11.72 -5.66 1.32
C LEU A 209 -13.09 -5.55 1.99
N LEU A 210 -13.34 -4.47 2.77
CA LEU A 210 -14.59 -4.30 3.51
C LEU A 210 -15.54 -3.30 2.85
N GLY A 211 -15.06 -2.44 1.95
CA GLY A 211 -15.89 -1.42 1.31
C GLY A 211 -16.40 -0.35 2.27
N LYS A 212 -15.63 -0.04 3.32
CA LYS A 212 -16.00 0.96 4.32
C LYS A 212 -16.06 2.36 3.67
N PRO A 213 -17.22 3.05 3.67
CA PRO A 213 -17.34 4.42 3.16
C PRO A 213 -16.51 5.41 3.98
N GLY A 214 -16.05 6.52 3.39
CA GLY A 214 -15.33 7.58 4.10
C GLY A 214 -13.80 7.40 4.16
N LEU A 215 -13.32 6.15 4.13
CA LEU A 215 -11.88 5.86 4.20
C LEU A 215 -11.13 6.22 2.92
N ILE A 216 -11.82 6.21 1.80
CA ILE A 216 -11.21 6.55 0.53
C ILE A 216 -11.11 8.05 0.35
N GLU A 217 -12.08 8.80 0.87
CA GLU A 217 -12.00 10.25 0.98
C GLU A 217 -10.84 10.63 1.92
N GLU A 218 -10.61 9.90 3.01
CA GLU A 218 -9.38 10.05 3.82
C GLU A 218 -8.08 9.70 3.07
N ILE A 219 -8.12 9.10 1.88
CA ILE A 219 -6.94 8.80 1.06
C ILE A 219 -6.93 9.64 -0.23
N TYR A 220 -8.05 10.23 -0.65
CA TYR A 220 -8.20 10.95 -1.93
C TYR A 220 -8.45 12.45 -1.76
N SER A 221 -8.73 12.94 -0.53
CA SER A 221 -9.05 14.36 -0.28
C SER A 221 -8.14 15.08 0.71
#